data_AF-A0A7Y5VCP6-F1
#
_entry.id   AF-A0A7Y5VCP6-F1
#
_cell.length_a   1.000
_cell.length_b   1.000
_cell.length_c   1.000
_cell.angle_alpha   90.00
_cell.angle_beta   90.00
_cell.angle_gamma   90.00
#
_symmetry.space_group_name_H-M   'P 1'
#
loop_
_entity.id
_entity.type
_entity.pdbx_description
1 polymer ?
#
loop_
_entity_poly.entity_id
_entity_poly.type
_entity_poly.pdbx_seq_one_letter_code
_entity_poly.pdbx_strand_id
1 'polypeptide(L)' 'MIIAASLFEQGILSSGQATELVGISRRQFLEEVGKYGMSILGETAEDLEKMAGIEP' A
#
# COMPACT_ATOMS: atom_id res chain seq x y z
N MET A 1 -0.86 -2.28 13.90
CA MET A 1 -1.43 -1.98 12.57
C MET A 1 -1.08 -0.57 12.10
N ILE A 2 -1.48 0.49 12.83
CA ILE A 2 -1.29 1.91 12.43
C ILE A 2 0.14 2.25 12.00
N ILE A 3 1.15 1.88 12.80
CA ILE A 3 2.57 2.21 12.50
C ILE A 3 3.04 1.50 11.22
N ALA A 4 2.80 0.19 11.11
CA ALA A 4 3.20 -0.60 9.95
C ALA A 4 2.49 -0.13 8.67
N ALA A 5 1.21 0.23 8.76
CA ALA A 5 0.43 0.80 7.67
C ALA A 5 1.01 2.15 7.19
N SER A 6 1.27 3.08 8.12
CA SER A 6 1.81 4.40 7.78
C SER A 6 3.20 4.33 7.15
N LEU A 7 4.07 3.43 7.63
CA LEU A 7 5.40 3.23 7.03
C LEU A 7 5.34 2.52 5.68
N PHE A 8 4.35 1.63 5.48
CA PHE A 8 4.09 1.01 4.18
C PHE A 8 3.60 2.03 3.15
N GLU A 9 2.65 2.89 3.53
CA GLU A 9 2.12 3.96 2.68
C GLU A 9 3.21 4.95 2.24
N GLN A 10 4.15 5.26 3.12
CA GLN A 10 5.30 6.12 2.81
C GLN A 10 6.40 5.40 1.98
N GLY A 11 6.22 4.12 1.64
CA GLY A 11 7.22 3.31 0.94
C GLY A 11 8.47 2.96 1.76
N ILE A 12 8.48 3.27 3.06
CA ILE A 12 9.61 2.99 3.97
C ILE A 12 9.71 1.49 4.25
N LEU A 13 8.57 0.81 4.40
CA LEU A 13 8.50 -0.63 4.55
C LEU A 13 7.82 -1.25 3.34
N SER A 14 8.39 -2.34 2.83
CA SER A 14 7.64 -3.25 1.97
C SER A 14 6.53 -3.94 2.76
N SER A 15 5.51 -4.46 2.07
CA SER A 15 4.47 -5.27 2.71
C SER A 15 5.01 -6.53 3.41
N GLY A 16 6.18 -7.04 3.02
CA GLY A 16 6.86 -8.13 3.74
C GLY A 16 7.38 -7.67 5.10
N GLN A 17 8.17 -6.59 5.11
CA GLN A 17 8.73 -6.04 6.35
C GLN A 17 7.63 -5.52 7.30
N ALA A 18 6.56 -4.94 6.74
CA ALA A 18 5.42 -4.50 7.54
C ALA A 18 4.73 -5.67 8.25
N THR A 19 4.67 -6.86 7.62
CA THR A 19 4.07 -8.06 8.25
C THR A 19 4.88 -8.61 9.40
N GLU A 20 6.21 -8.47 9.37
CA GLU A 20 7.10 -8.86 10.47
C GLU A 20 6.82 -8.04 11.75
N LEU A 21 6.42 -6.77 11.61
CA LEU A 21 6.09 -5.89 12.73
C LEU A 21 4.74 -6.20 13.41
N VAL A 22 3.78 -6.76 12.68
CA VAL A 22 2.41 -6.95 13.17
C VAL A 22 2.01 -8.42 13.33
N GLY A 23 2.84 -9.35 12.86
CA GLY A 23 2.66 -10.79 13.08
C GLY A 23 1.49 -11.43 12.31
N ILE A 24 1.17 -10.92 11.12
CA ILE A 24 0.07 -11.45 10.27
C ILE A 24 0.58 -11.82 8.88
N SER A 25 -0.23 -12.57 8.12
CA SER A 25 0.12 -12.91 6.74
C SER A 25 0.13 -11.68 5.81
N ARG A 26 0.93 -11.73 4.75
CA ARG A 26 0.99 -10.68 3.72
C ARG A 26 -0.39 -10.37 3.11
N ARG A 27 -1.18 -11.41 2.82
CA ARG A 27 -2.56 -11.27 2.32
C ARG A 27 -3.42 -10.48 3.30
N GLN A 28 -3.43 -10.89 4.58
CA GLN A 28 -4.21 -10.22 5.61
C GLN A 28 -3.79 -8.76 5.81
N PHE A 29 -2.48 -8.48 5.77
CA PHE A 29 -1.98 -7.11 5.84
C PHE A 29 -2.52 -6.25 4.70
N LEU A 30 -2.44 -6.73 3.45
CA LEU A 30 -2.95 -6.02 2.27
C LEU A 30 -4.46 -5.80 2.30
N GLU A 31 -5.23 -6.79 2.78
CA GLU A 31 -6.67 -6.66 2.99
C GLU A 31 -7.02 -5.58 4.02
N GLU A 32 -6.28 -5.51 5.13
CA GLU A 32 -6.51 -4.51 6.18
C GLU A 32 -6.14 -3.10 5.71
N VAL A 33 -4.99 -2.90 5.07
CA VAL A 33 -4.59 -1.56 4.59
C VAL A 33 -5.46 -1.07 3.44
N GLY A 34 -5.94 -1.98 2.57
CA GLY A 34 -6.90 -1.64 1.52
C GLY A 34 -8.23 -1.11 2.06
N LYS A 35 -8.70 -1.61 3.22
CA LYS A 35 -9.90 -1.08 3.89
C LYS A 35 -9.73 0.36 4.38
N TYR A 36 -8.49 0.81 4.60
CA TYR A 36 -8.18 2.17 5.02
C TYR A 36 -7.95 3.13 3.84
N GLY A 37 -8.12 2.66 2.59
CA GLY A 37 -7.98 3.51 1.40
C GLY A 37 -6.55 3.74 0.93
N MET A 38 -5.57 3.03 1.49
CA MET A 38 -4.19 3.10 1.02
C MET A 38 -4.04 2.45 -0.36
N SER A 39 -3.29 3.08 -1.26
CA SER A 39 -2.89 2.45 -2.53
C SER A 39 -1.91 1.31 -2.25
N ILE A 40 -2.23 0.13 -2.76
CA ILE A 40 -1.39 -1.07 -2.63
C ILE A 40 -0.29 -1.09 -3.68
N LEU A 41 -0.49 -0.39 -4.80
CA LEU A 41 0.43 -0.33 -5.92
C LEU A 41 1.49 0.76 -5.71
N GLY A 42 1.17 1.79 -4.92
CA GLY A 42 2.04 2.96 -4.71
C GLY A 42 1.69 4.10 -5.68
N GLU A 43 1.08 3.78 -6.81
CA GLU A 43 0.50 4.74 -7.75
C GLU A 43 -0.97 5.03 -7.40
N THR A 44 -1.37 6.29 -7.58
CA THR A 44 -2.79 6.68 -7.61
C THR A 44 -3.41 6.34 -8.96
N ALA A 45 -4.73 6.36 -9.07
CA ALA A 45 -5.40 6.20 -10.37
C ALA A 45 -4.93 7.25 -11.39
N GLU A 46 -4.67 8.48 -10.92
CA GLU A 46 -4.19 9.60 -11.71
C GLU A 46 -2.74 9.39 -12.21
N ASP A 47 -1.89 8.76 -11.38
CA ASP A 47 -0.54 8.35 -11.79
C ASP A 47 -0.59 7.28 -12.89
N LEU A 48 -1.52 6.32 -12.77
CA LEU A 48 -1.72 5.28 -13.78
C LEU A 48 -2.27 5.85 -15.11
N GLU A 49 -3.19 6.82 -15.06
CA GLU A 49 -3.71 7.51 -16.24
C GLU A 49 -2.61 8.27 -16.99
N LYS A 50 -1.76 8.99 -16.26
CA LYS A 50 -0.55 9.63 -16.82
C LYS A 50 0.41 8.62 -17.45
N MET A 51 0.69 7.49 -16.79
CA MET A 51 1.56 6.45 -17.34
C MET A 51 0.99 5.80 -18.60
N ALA A 52 -0.34 5.65 -18.66
CA ALA A 52 -1.03 5.07 -19.82
C ALA A 52 -1.12 6.02 -21.01
N GLY A 53 -0.69 7.29 -20.87
CA GLY A 53 -0.82 8.31 -21.92
C GLY A 53 -2.27 8.70 -22.19
N ILE A 54 -3.16 8.43 -21.23
CA ILE A 54 -4.56 8.82 -21.24
C ILE A 54 -4.62 10.11 -20.42
N GLU A 55 -4.21 11.24 -21.01
CA GLU A 55 -4.49 12.53 -20.39
C GLU A 55 -5.97 12.90 -20.61
N PRO A 56 -6.62 13.58 -19.64
CA PRO A 56 -7.96 14.14 -19.83
C PRO A 56 -7.99 15.26 -20.88
#